data_AF-A0A645FGT7-F1
#
_entry.id   AF-A0A645FGT7-F1
#
_cell.length_a   1.000
_cell.length_b   1.000
_cell.length_c   1.000
_cell.angle_alpha   90.00
_cell.angle_beta   90.00
_cell.angle_gamma   90.00
#
_symmetry.space_group_name_H-M   'P 1'
#
loop_
_entity.id
_entity.type
_entity.pdbx_description
1 polymer ?
#
loop_
_entity_poly.entity_id
_entity_poly.type
_entity_poly.pdbx_seq_one_letter_code
_entity_poly.pdbx_strand_id
1 'polypeptide(L)'
;MSGMTKEEFWKNFNIGREVQLSGNFIYDGLLIFDQMEHFSNEDEIFEFLYFVSVGLERLLKACVVLIEHSDDTDQKEFEQGLITHNHSDLLMRVEKKHQLNLGKYIKSLFNY
;
A
#
# COMPACT_ATOMS: atom_id res chain seq x y z
N MET A 1 -2.98 -21.03 -22.85
CA MET A 1 -2.25 -19.86 -22.31
C MET A 1 -1.22 -20.40 -21.34
N SER A 2 0.07 -20.27 -21.65
CA SER A 2 1.15 -20.70 -20.75
C SER A 2 1.08 -19.88 -19.46
N GLY A 3 1.09 -20.53 -18.30
CA GLY A 3 1.16 -19.86 -17.01
C GLY A 3 2.45 -19.05 -16.89
N MET A 4 2.35 -17.84 -16.33
CA MET A 4 3.49 -17.00 -15.99
C MET A 4 4.35 -17.72 -14.94
N THR A 5 5.68 -17.78 -15.15
CA THR A 5 6.62 -18.31 -14.16
C THR A 5 6.75 -17.35 -12.97
N LYS A 6 7.17 -17.86 -11.80
CA LYS A 6 7.36 -17.01 -10.60
C LYS A 6 8.34 -15.87 -10.87
N GLU A 7 9.43 -16.17 -11.57
CA GLU A 7 10.46 -15.19 -11.95
C GLU A 7 9.91 -14.11 -12.89
N GLU A 8 9.02 -14.48 -13.83
CA GLU A 8 8.30 -13.52 -14.66
C GLU A 8 7.32 -12.68 -13.85
N PHE A 9 6.57 -13.26 -12.90
CA PHE A 9 5.69 -12.50 -12.02
C PHE A 9 6.44 -11.43 -11.24
N TRP A 10 7.57 -11.76 -10.63
CA TRP A 10 8.33 -10.78 -9.84
C TRP A 10 8.94 -9.68 -10.70
N LYS A 11 9.41 -10.01 -11.90
CA LYS A 11 9.78 -9.01 -12.91
C LYS A 11 8.58 -8.14 -13.31
N ASN A 12 7.39 -8.72 -13.37
CA ASN A 12 6.14 -8.03 -13.72
C ASN A 12 5.56 -7.19 -12.58
N PHE A 13 5.79 -7.56 -11.32
CA PHE A 13 5.37 -6.79 -10.14
C PHE A 13 6.18 -5.48 -10.00
N ASN A 14 7.27 -5.32 -10.77
CA ASN A 14 8.09 -4.11 -10.91
C ASN A 14 8.04 -3.20 -9.66
N ILE A 15 8.63 -3.69 -8.57
CA ILE A 15 8.55 -3.06 -7.24
C ILE A 15 8.96 -1.59 -7.30
N GLY A 16 9.95 -1.26 -8.13
CA GLY A 16 10.37 0.13 -8.35
C GLY A 16 9.23 1.01 -8.88
N ARG A 17 8.45 0.52 -9.86
CA ARG A 17 7.26 1.20 -10.36
C ARG A 17 6.17 1.31 -9.30
N GLU A 18 5.92 0.26 -8.53
CA GLU A 18 4.91 0.27 -7.48
C GLU A 18 5.22 1.27 -6.36
N VAL A 19 6.49 1.34 -5.93
CA VAL A 19 6.97 2.32 -4.95
C VAL A 19 6.88 3.74 -5.53
N GLN A 20 7.26 3.94 -6.79
CA GLN A 20 7.15 5.25 -7.44
C GLN A 20 5.68 5.72 -7.52
N LEU A 21 4.77 4.86 -7.97
CA LEU A 21 3.35 5.19 -8.06
C LEU A 21 2.78 5.49 -6.67
N SER A 22 3.06 4.64 -5.69
CA SER A 22 2.67 4.87 -4.29
C SER A 22 3.15 6.23 -3.78
N GLY A 23 4.42 6.57 -4.02
CA GLY A 23 4.99 7.86 -3.65
C GLY A 23 4.27 9.04 -4.30
N ASN A 24 3.92 8.94 -5.59
CA ASN A 24 3.15 9.97 -6.28
C ASN A 24 1.77 10.16 -5.65
N PHE A 25 1.02 9.07 -5.39
CA PHE A 25 -0.28 9.15 -4.73
C PHE A 25 -0.19 9.82 -3.35
N ILE A 26 0.80 9.45 -2.53
CA ILE A 26 1.00 10.07 -1.22
C ILE A 26 1.34 11.56 -1.37
N TYR A 27 2.26 11.90 -2.27
CA TYR A 27 2.67 13.28 -2.52
C TYR A 27 1.50 14.14 -3.00
N ASP A 28 0.73 13.67 -3.97
CA ASP A 28 -0.41 14.39 -4.53
C ASP A 28 -1.48 14.63 -3.45
N GLY A 29 -1.79 13.62 -2.63
CA GLY A 29 -2.70 13.78 -1.50
C GLY A 29 -2.22 14.82 -0.49
N LEU A 30 -0.94 14.79 -0.12
CA LEU A 30 -0.34 15.77 0.79
C LEU A 30 -0.31 17.18 0.18
N LEU A 31 -0.10 17.30 -1.13
CA LEU A 31 -0.13 18.58 -1.84
C LEU A 31 -1.54 19.19 -1.84
N ILE A 32 -2.57 18.37 -2.06
CA ILE A 32 -3.97 18.81 -1.95
C ILE A 32 -4.21 19.33 -0.53
N PHE A 33 -3.81 18.56 0.50
CA PHE A 33 -3.97 18.97 1.89
C PHE A 33 -3.24 20.29 2.23
N ASP A 34 -2.02 20.48 1.72
CA ASP A 34 -1.25 21.72 1.89
C ASP A 34 -1.93 22.94 1.23
N GLN A 35 -2.64 22.71 0.13
CA GLN A 35 -3.34 23.75 -0.63
C GLN A 35 -4.75 24.05 -0.10
N MET A 36 -5.32 23.19 0.76
CA MET A 36 -6.63 23.44 1.37
C MET A 36 -6.58 24.70 2.24
N GLU A 37 -7.40 25.70 1.91
CA GLU A 37 -7.52 26.90 2.75
C GLU A 37 -8.22 26.57 4.09
N HIS A 38 -9.23 25.70 4.03
CA HIS A 38 -10.04 25.28 5.18
C HIS A 38 -10.39 23.79 5.08
N PHE A 39 -10.29 23.09 6.20
CA PHE A 39 -10.74 21.69 6.31
C PHE A 39 -12.27 21.61 6.43
N SER A 40 -12.96 22.08 5.40
CA SER A 40 -14.42 22.12 5.31
C SER A 40 -14.97 21.82 3.93
N ASN A 41 -14.13 21.84 2.88
CA ASN A 41 -14.53 21.42 1.54
C ASN A 41 -14.51 19.89 1.48
N GLU A 42 -15.69 19.28 1.42
CA GLU A 42 -15.85 17.81 1.40
C GLU A 42 -15.15 17.16 0.20
N ASP A 43 -15.14 17.82 -0.96
CA ASP A 43 -14.52 17.28 -2.17
C ASP A 43 -12.99 17.22 -2.03
N GLU A 44 -12.37 18.32 -1.56
CA GLU A 44 -10.93 18.37 -1.31
C GLU A 44 -10.52 17.37 -0.22
N ILE A 45 -11.30 17.28 0.87
CA ILE A 45 -11.07 16.32 1.95
C ILE A 45 -11.13 14.88 1.42
N PHE A 46 -12.15 14.56 0.62
CA PHE A 46 -12.29 13.26 0.01
C PHE A 46 -11.11 12.93 -0.89
N GLU A 47 -10.69 13.88 -1.73
CA GLU A 47 -9.58 13.72 -2.67
C GLU A 47 -8.26 13.45 -1.93
N PHE A 48 -7.93 14.26 -0.92
CA PHE A 48 -6.79 14.04 -0.02
C PHE A 48 -6.80 12.64 0.61
N LEU A 49 -7.91 12.27 1.26
CA LEU A 49 -8.03 11.00 1.97
C LEU A 49 -7.91 9.82 0.99
N TYR A 50 -8.48 9.95 -0.20
CA TYR A 50 -8.41 8.94 -1.25
C TYR A 50 -6.98 8.74 -1.73
N PHE A 51 -6.29 9.83 -2.12
CA PHE A 51 -4.91 9.75 -2.62
C PHE A 51 -3.97 9.13 -1.58
N VAL A 52 -4.06 9.58 -0.32
CA VAL A 52 -3.24 9.03 0.76
C VAL A 52 -3.59 7.56 1.04
N SER A 53 -4.87 7.20 1.08
CA SER A 53 -5.29 5.81 1.31
C SER A 53 -4.78 4.86 0.22
N VAL A 54 -4.94 5.23 -1.05
CA VAL A 54 -4.45 4.43 -2.19
C VAL A 54 -2.93 4.33 -2.16
N GLY A 55 -2.24 5.45 -1.93
CA GLY A 55 -0.78 5.48 -1.85
C GLY A 55 -0.22 4.58 -0.75
N LEU A 56 -0.80 4.64 0.46
CA LEU A 56 -0.43 3.78 1.58
C LEU A 56 -0.72 2.31 1.32
N GLU A 57 -1.87 1.98 0.71
CA GLU A 57 -2.21 0.60 0.37
C GLU A 57 -1.16 -0.02 -0.55
N ARG A 58 -0.78 0.70 -1.61
CA ARG A 58 0.22 0.26 -2.59
C ARG A 58 1.60 0.09 -1.93
N LEU A 59 1.97 1.03 -1.05
CA LEU A 59 3.24 0.92 -0.32
C LEU A 59 3.27 -0.34 0.54
N LEU A 60 2.20 -0.58 1.31
CA LEU A 60 2.09 -1.75 2.17
C LEU A 60 2.11 -3.04 1.36
N LYS A 61 1.43 -3.10 0.21
CA LYS A 61 1.49 -4.25 -0.71
C LYS A 61 2.92 -4.50 -1.21
N ALA A 62 3.65 -3.45 -1.59
CA ALA A 62 5.05 -3.58 -1.99
C ALA A 62 5.94 -4.06 -0.83
N CYS A 63 5.72 -3.59 0.40
CA CYS A 63 6.42 -4.08 1.59
C CYS A 63 6.11 -5.55 1.86
N VAL A 64 4.84 -5.96 1.83
CA VAL A 64 4.42 -7.35 2.04
C VAL A 64 5.07 -8.26 0.99
N VAL A 65 5.11 -7.83 -0.28
CA VAL A 65 5.83 -8.54 -1.34
C VAL A 65 7.31 -8.71 -0.98
N LEU A 66 8.00 -7.65 -0.58
CA LEU A 66 9.43 -7.73 -0.22
C LEU A 66 9.70 -8.64 0.99
N ILE A 67 8.77 -8.69 1.94
CA ILE A 67 8.93 -9.38 3.23
C ILE A 67 8.58 -10.86 3.14
N GLU A 68 7.49 -11.19 2.44
CA GLU A 68 6.95 -12.54 2.37
C GLU A 68 7.37 -13.29 1.09
N HIS A 69 8.15 -12.63 0.23
CA HIS A 69 8.74 -13.25 -0.95
C HIS A 69 9.59 -14.47 -0.58
N SER A 70 9.24 -15.62 -1.18
CA SER A 70 10.05 -16.85 -1.13
C SER A 70 9.81 -17.69 -2.38
N ASP A 71 10.76 -18.58 -2.71
CA ASP A 71 10.65 -19.51 -3.84
C ASP A 71 9.50 -20.51 -3.67
N ASP A 72 9.02 -20.72 -2.44
CA ASP A 72 7.98 -21.69 -2.08
C ASP A 72 6.55 -21.10 -2.06
N THR A 73 6.39 -19.79 -2.29
CA THR A 73 5.07 -19.13 -2.22
C THR A 73 4.13 -19.59 -3.36
N ASP A 74 2.87 -19.92 -3.06
CA ASP A 74 1.81 -20.08 -4.07
C ASP A 74 1.44 -18.69 -4.61
N GLN A 75 1.82 -18.47 -5.86
CA GLN A 75 1.70 -17.19 -6.55
C GLN A 75 0.26 -16.70 -6.65
N LYS A 76 -0.67 -17.60 -6.97
CA LYS A 76 -2.07 -17.24 -7.23
C LYS A 76 -2.79 -16.92 -5.92
N GLU A 77 -2.54 -17.70 -4.88
CA GLU A 77 -3.07 -17.45 -3.55
C GLU A 77 -2.52 -16.14 -2.98
N PHE A 78 -1.23 -15.87 -3.18
CA PHE A 78 -0.58 -14.66 -2.71
C PHE A 78 -1.14 -13.40 -3.38
N GLU A 79 -1.33 -13.41 -4.70
CA GLU A 79 -1.98 -12.31 -5.43
C GLU A 79 -3.40 -12.06 -4.92
N GLN A 80 -4.19 -13.12 -4.72
CA GLN A 80 -5.54 -13.01 -4.18
C GLN A 80 -5.55 -12.37 -2.78
N GLY A 81 -4.58 -12.72 -1.94
CA GLY A 81 -4.39 -12.12 -0.62
C GLY A 81 -3.90 -10.67 -0.64
N LEU A 82 -3.43 -10.16 -1.78
CA LEU A 82 -3.08 -8.74 -1.97
C LEU A 82 -4.20 -7.94 -2.64
N ILE A 83 -5.18 -8.58 -3.28
CA ILE A 83 -6.28 -7.85 -3.95
C ILE A 83 -7.24 -7.21 -2.94
N THR A 84 -7.37 -7.78 -1.74
CA THR A 84 -8.25 -7.23 -0.70
C THR A 84 -7.79 -5.84 -0.23
N HIS A 85 -8.71 -4.88 -0.23
CA HIS A 85 -8.49 -3.51 0.27
C HIS A 85 -8.56 -3.46 1.80
N ASN A 86 -7.64 -4.15 2.48
CA ASN A 86 -7.54 -4.11 3.94
C ASN A 86 -6.14 -3.65 4.37
N HIS A 87 -6.01 -2.34 4.61
CA HIS A 87 -4.77 -1.72 5.07
C HIS A 87 -4.30 -2.27 6.42
N SER A 88 -5.22 -2.61 7.32
CA SER A 88 -4.90 -3.17 8.64
C SER A 88 -4.29 -4.56 8.52
N ASP A 89 -4.84 -5.42 7.66
CA ASP A 89 -4.27 -6.75 7.40
C ASP A 89 -2.88 -6.66 6.78
N LEU A 90 -2.69 -5.75 5.80
CA LEU A 90 -1.38 -5.51 5.18
C LEU A 90 -0.38 -4.99 6.22
N LEU A 91 -0.78 -4.06 7.08
CA LEU A 91 0.06 -3.54 8.15
C LEU A 91 0.46 -4.64 9.14
N MET A 92 -0.48 -5.47 9.58
CA MET A 92 -0.19 -6.60 10.46
C MET A 92 0.80 -7.58 9.83
N ARG A 93 0.70 -7.84 8.52
CA ARG A 93 1.66 -8.70 7.79
C ARG A 93 3.07 -8.14 7.83
N VAL A 94 3.22 -6.82 7.62
CA VAL A 94 4.50 -6.14 7.75
C VAL A 94 5.01 -6.22 9.20
N GLU A 95 4.17 -5.89 10.19
CA GLU A 95 4.53 -5.85 11.61
C GLU A 95 4.91 -7.22 12.19
N LYS A 96 4.37 -8.33 11.65
CA LYS A 96 4.78 -9.70 12.01
C LYS A 96 6.26 -9.97 11.78
N LYS A 97 6.90 -9.27 10.85
CA LYS A 97 8.30 -9.49 10.44
C LYS A 97 9.19 -8.31 10.80
N HIS A 98 8.66 -7.09 10.75
CA HIS A 98 9.38 -5.86 11.04
C HIS A 98 8.54 -4.96 11.93
N GLN A 99 8.97 -4.73 13.17
CA GLN A 99 8.31 -3.76 14.05
C GLN A 99 8.37 -2.35 13.45
N LEU A 100 7.21 -1.76 13.20
CA LEU A 100 7.10 -0.39 12.74
C LEU A 100 6.93 0.55 13.94
N ASN A 101 7.82 1.53 14.04
CA ASN A 101 7.73 2.60 15.04
C ASN A 101 6.77 3.70 14.57
N LEU A 102 5.52 3.32 14.29
CA LEU A 102 4.48 4.28 13.92
C LEU A 102 4.02 5.08 15.14
N GLY A 103 3.84 6.39 14.95
CA GLY A 103 3.28 7.26 15.98
C GLY A 103 1.87 6.85 16.37
N LYS A 104 1.46 7.18 17.61
CA LYS A 104 0.15 6.83 18.19
C LYS A 104 -1.03 7.11 17.25
N TYR A 105 -1.04 8.29 16.63
CA TYR A 105 -2.12 8.74 15.74
C TYR A 105 -2.19 7.96 14.43
N ILE A 106 -1.04 7.54 13.91
CA ILE A 106 -0.98 6.71 12.69
C ILE A 106 -1.51 5.31 13.02
N LYS A 107 -1.14 4.74 14.18
CA LYS A 107 -1.65 3.43 14.61
C LYS A 107 -3.16 3.41 14.80
N SER A 108 -3.77 4.51 15.28
CA SER A 108 -5.23 4.56 15.44
C SER A 108 -6.00 4.50 14.12
N LEU A 109 -5.39 4.85 12.98
CA LEU A 109 -6.04 4.80 11.67
C LEU A 109 -6.31 3.37 11.19
N PHE A 110 -5.66 2.35 11.78
CA PHE A 110 -5.78 0.95 11.38
C PHE A 110 -6.64 0.11 12.36
N ASN A 111 -7.20 0.73 13.40
CA ASN A 111 -7.96 0.04 14.45
C ASN A 111 -9.48 0.29 14.36
N TYR A 112 -10.00 0.64 13.19
CA TYR A 112 -11.44 0.84 12.96
C TYR A 112 -12.15 -0.47 12.61
#